data_AF-A0A8J7YFW9-F1
#
_entry.id   AF-A0A8J7YFW9-F1
#
_cell.length_a   1.000
_cell.length_b   1.000
_cell.length_c   1.000
_cell.angle_alpha   90.00
_cell.angle_beta   90.00
_cell.angle_gamma   90.00
#
_symmetry.space_group_name_H-M   'P 1'
#
loop_
_entity.id
_entity.type
_entity.pdbx_description
1 polymer ?
#
loop_
_entity_poly.entity_id
_entity_poly.type
_entity_poly.pdbx_seq_one_letter_code
_entity_poly.pdbx_strand_id
1 'polypeptide(L)'
;MTDTAATVLLIVGVAALLVPALFPVQQVLYHETRSGTTSNGSELREQGYTVIGYENLSERGQEIYVAALESRGEYTVPAGQGAPEFPYDGADELGDVNRSEEPAVRQRLTSVVIERPDDADLPPPDEPVDRIRAEPPQREGAAAGGPETATRGEEAAQQLEQRRQVVGKYDLMTVRKGTPPATDSGTLLRLGSVLLGTVSVGLGGYLRSRP
;
A
#
# COMPACT_ATOMS: atom_id res chain seq x y z
N MET A 1 -44.98 -21.89 -23.13
CA MET A 1 -43.76 -21.06 -23.33
C MET A 1 -43.26 -20.41 -22.05
N THR A 2 -44.14 -19.98 -21.14
CA THR A 2 -43.79 -19.40 -19.81
C THR A 2 -43.03 -20.36 -18.89
N ASP A 3 -43.36 -21.65 -18.90
CA ASP A 3 -42.75 -22.66 -18.02
C ASP A 3 -41.26 -22.92 -18.35
N THR A 4 -40.95 -22.99 -19.65
CA THR A 4 -39.58 -23.14 -20.14
C THR A 4 -38.74 -21.91 -19.82
N ALA A 5 -39.29 -20.70 -19.97
CA ALA A 5 -38.60 -19.45 -19.64
C ALA A 5 -38.30 -19.33 -18.14
N ALA A 6 -39.25 -19.73 -17.28
CA ALA A 6 -39.05 -19.74 -15.83
C ALA A 6 -37.96 -20.75 -15.39
N THR A 7 -37.95 -21.94 -16.00
CA THR A 7 -36.94 -22.97 -15.72
C THR A 7 -35.54 -22.51 -16.16
N VAL A 8 -35.42 -21.91 -17.34
CA VAL A 8 -34.14 -21.36 -17.83
C VAL A 8 -33.63 -20.27 -16.89
N LEU A 9 -34.48 -19.33 -16.44
CA LEU A 9 -34.08 -18.28 -15.49
C LEU A 9 -33.61 -18.84 -14.14
N LEU A 10 -34.25 -19.90 -13.64
CA LEU A 10 -33.80 -20.57 -12.42
C LEU A 10 -32.44 -21.25 -12.61
N ILE A 11 -32.22 -21.97 -13.72
CA ILE A 11 -30.94 -22.61 -14.03
C ILE A 11 -29.83 -21.57 -14.16
N VAL A 12 -30.07 -20.50 -14.92
CA VAL A 12 -29.12 -19.38 -15.07
C VAL A 12 -28.85 -18.72 -13.73
N GLY A 13 -29.88 -18.52 -12.91
CA GLY A 13 -29.75 -17.93 -11.59
C GLY A 13 -28.87 -18.76 -10.66
N VAL A 14 -29.12 -20.08 -10.58
CA VAL A 14 -28.30 -21.01 -9.81
C VAL A 14 -26.87 -21.06 -10.34
N ALA A 15 -26.68 -21.18 -11.65
CA ALA A 15 -25.37 -21.19 -12.26
C ALA A 15 -24.57 -19.91 -11.95
N ALA A 16 -25.20 -18.73 -12.06
CA ALA A 16 -24.58 -17.45 -11.76
C ALA A 16 -24.19 -17.31 -10.28
N LEU A 17 -24.97 -17.88 -9.36
CA LEU A 17 -24.63 -17.92 -7.93
C LEU A 17 -23.47 -18.88 -7.60
N LEU A 18 -23.20 -19.87 -8.44
CA LEU A 18 -22.06 -20.77 -8.29
C LEU A 18 -20.75 -20.17 -8.80
N VAL A 19 -20.79 -19.20 -9.71
CA VAL A 19 -19.58 -18.58 -10.30
C VAL A 19 -18.62 -18.02 -9.23
N PRO A 20 -19.04 -17.26 -8.19
CA PRO A 20 -18.11 -16.76 -7.17
C PRO A 20 -17.33 -17.86 -6.44
N ALA A 21 -17.90 -19.06 -6.29
CA ALA A 21 -17.24 -20.18 -5.61
C ALA A 21 -16.06 -20.74 -6.43
N LEU A 22 -16.07 -20.56 -7.75
CA LEU A 22 -15.00 -21.03 -8.64
C LEU A 22 -13.81 -20.06 -8.74
N PHE A 23 -14.00 -18.81 -8.32
CA PHE A 23 -12.98 -17.75 -8.37
C PHE A 23 -12.75 -17.19 -6.96
N PRO A 24 -12.00 -17.87 -6.07
CA PRO A 24 -11.73 -17.36 -4.72
C PRO A 24 -11.09 -15.97 -4.77
N VAL A 25 -11.34 -15.14 -3.75
CA VAL A 25 -10.69 -13.82 -3.63
C VAL A 25 -9.20 -14.07 -3.44
N GLN A 26 -8.41 -13.83 -4.47
CA GLN A 26 -6.97 -13.92 -4.34
C GLN A 26 -6.51 -12.75 -3.47
N GLN A 27 -5.72 -13.05 -2.44
CA GLN A 27 -5.08 -12.03 -1.64
C GLN A 27 -4.10 -11.23 -2.50
N VAL A 28 -3.93 -9.96 -2.18
CA VAL A 28 -2.97 -9.08 -2.86
C VAL A 28 -1.99 -8.50 -1.85
N LEU A 29 -0.80 -8.18 -2.35
CA LEU A 29 0.29 -7.52 -1.64
C LEU A 29 0.29 -6.05 -2.08
N TYR A 30 0.08 -5.16 -1.13
CA TYR A 30 0.15 -3.72 -1.34
C TYR A 30 1.55 -3.23 -0.96
N HIS A 31 2.06 -2.29 -1.74
CA HIS A 31 3.32 -1.61 -1.57
C HIS A 31 3.04 -0.11 -1.54
N GLU A 32 3.48 0.57 -0.49
CA GLU A 32 3.23 2.00 -0.27
C GLU A 32 4.52 2.73 0.08
N THR A 33 4.89 3.74 -0.71
CA THR A 33 6.11 4.57 -0.52
C THR A 33 5.81 5.93 0.12
N ARG A 34 4.53 6.29 0.30
CA ARG A 34 4.13 7.61 0.82
C ARG A 34 4.49 7.86 2.27
N SER A 35 4.88 6.81 3.00
CA SER A 35 5.22 6.91 4.41
C SER A 35 6.48 7.73 4.65
N GLY A 36 7.45 7.73 3.73
CA GLY A 36 8.67 8.55 3.79
C GLY A 36 9.53 8.34 5.06
N THR A 37 10.70 8.97 5.09
CA THR A 37 11.55 9.03 6.28
C THR A 37 12.53 10.20 6.22
N THR A 38 12.69 10.89 7.36
CA THR A 38 13.66 11.98 7.53
C THR A 38 14.97 11.51 8.18
N SER A 39 15.02 10.25 8.64
CA SER A 39 16.19 9.64 9.28
C SER A 39 17.20 9.11 8.27
N ASN A 40 18.48 9.11 8.62
CA ASN A 40 19.54 8.55 7.77
C ASN A 40 19.65 7.02 7.91
N GLY A 41 20.42 6.39 7.02
CA GLY A 41 20.56 4.93 6.99
C GLY A 41 21.14 4.31 8.27
N SER A 42 22.00 5.00 9.03
CA SER A 42 22.50 4.50 10.32
C SER A 42 21.40 4.50 11.38
N GLU A 43 20.67 5.60 11.51
CA GLU A 43 19.57 5.75 12.45
C GLU A 43 18.46 4.74 12.16
N LEU A 44 18.12 4.53 10.88
CA LEU A 44 17.09 3.56 10.49
C LEU A 44 17.47 2.13 10.87
N ARG A 45 18.75 1.75 10.71
CA ARG A 45 19.25 0.44 11.16
C ARG A 45 19.22 0.32 12.69
N GLU A 46 19.62 1.36 13.41
CA GLU A 46 19.52 1.40 14.88
C GLU A 46 18.08 1.30 15.38
N GLN A 47 17.15 1.90 14.65
CA GLN A 47 15.70 1.78 14.90
C GLN A 47 15.14 0.41 14.56
N GLY A 48 15.92 -0.47 13.89
CA GLY A 48 15.54 -1.83 13.55
C GLY A 48 14.86 -1.99 12.19
N TYR A 49 14.98 -1.00 11.30
CA TYR A 49 14.54 -1.13 9.91
C TYR A 49 15.57 -1.90 9.07
N THR A 50 15.06 -2.70 8.15
CA THR A 50 15.87 -3.30 7.09
C THR A 50 16.16 -2.24 6.03
N VAL A 51 17.44 -1.89 5.84
CA VAL A 51 17.89 -0.93 4.82
C VAL A 51 18.59 -1.68 3.69
N ILE A 52 18.08 -1.55 2.47
CA ILE A 52 18.56 -2.25 1.27
C ILE A 52 18.84 -1.22 0.17
N GLY A 53 20.02 -1.28 -0.46
CA GLY A 53 20.30 -0.46 -1.65
C GLY A 53 19.45 -0.90 -2.84
N TYR A 54 18.94 0.04 -3.63
CA TYR A 54 18.12 -0.23 -4.82
C TYR A 54 18.80 -1.22 -5.77
N GLU A 55 20.11 -1.08 -5.98
CA GLU A 55 20.91 -1.97 -6.83
C GLU A 55 21.02 -3.41 -6.29
N ASN A 56 20.73 -3.60 -5.01
CA ASN A 56 20.73 -4.91 -4.35
C ASN A 56 19.32 -5.54 -4.31
N LEU A 57 18.29 -4.82 -4.75
CA LEU A 57 16.97 -5.41 -4.96
C LEU A 57 17.02 -6.39 -6.12
N SER A 58 16.21 -7.44 -6.03
CA SER A 58 15.94 -8.32 -7.15
C SER A 58 15.30 -7.54 -8.31
N GLU A 59 15.38 -8.06 -9.54
CA GLU A 59 14.69 -7.47 -10.70
C GLU A 59 13.19 -7.22 -10.39
N ARG A 60 12.58 -8.16 -9.67
CA ARG A 60 11.19 -8.06 -9.24
C ARG A 60 10.98 -6.97 -8.18
N GLY A 61 11.90 -6.83 -7.22
CA GLY A 61 11.86 -5.78 -6.20
C GLY A 61 11.98 -4.38 -6.81
N GLN A 62 12.88 -4.22 -7.79
CA GLN A 62 13.04 -2.98 -8.54
C GLN A 62 11.76 -2.64 -9.33
N GLU A 63 11.20 -3.61 -10.06
CA GLU A 63 9.96 -3.42 -10.82
C GLU A 63 8.80 -2.97 -9.91
N ILE A 64 8.61 -3.64 -8.77
CA ILE A 64 7.56 -3.29 -7.81
C ILE A 64 7.78 -1.90 -7.21
N TYR A 65 9.03 -1.57 -6.85
CA TYR A 65 9.35 -0.27 -6.27
C TYR A 65 9.12 0.86 -7.27
N VAL A 66 9.61 0.73 -8.50
CA VAL A 66 9.39 1.71 -9.57
C VAL A 66 7.91 1.85 -9.88
N ALA A 67 7.17 0.75 -10.02
CA ALA A 67 5.74 0.79 -10.27
C ALA A 67 4.95 1.47 -9.14
N ALA A 68 5.38 1.32 -7.89
CA ALA A 68 4.83 2.05 -6.76
C ALA A 68 5.05 3.56 -6.91
N LEU A 69 6.26 3.99 -7.23
CA LEU A 69 6.58 5.40 -7.45
C LEU A 69 5.77 6.02 -8.61
N GLU A 70 5.67 5.31 -9.73
CA GLU A 70 4.89 5.78 -10.88
C GLU A 70 3.37 5.86 -10.59
N SER A 71 2.90 5.01 -9.67
CA SER A 71 1.50 4.91 -9.27
C SER A 71 1.13 5.84 -8.10
N ARG A 72 1.91 6.92 -7.87
CA ARG A 72 1.73 7.88 -6.76
C ARG A 72 1.85 7.23 -5.38
N GLY A 73 2.76 6.29 -5.28
CA GLY A 73 3.15 5.61 -4.06
C GLY A 73 2.20 4.53 -3.57
N GLU A 74 1.37 3.97 -4.45
CA GLU A 74 0.58 2.78 -4.18
C GLU A 74 0.66 1.79 -5.34
N TYR A 75 1.10 0.56 -5.09
CA TYR A 75 1.09 -0.50 -6.09
C TYR A 75 0.70 -1.85 -5.49
N THR A 76 -0.03 -2.66 -6.27
CA THR A 76 -0.54 -3.96 -5.84
C THR A 76 -0.10 -5.08 -6.77
N VAL A 77 0.23 -6.22 -6.18
CA VAL A 77 0.53 -7.45 -6.93
C VAL A 77 -0.22 -8.64 -6.31
N PRO A 78 -0.51 -9.69 -7.09
CA PRO A 78 -1.09 -10.91 -6.56
C PRO A 78 -0.18 -11.54 -5.48
N ALA A 79 -0.80 -12.17 -4.47
CA ALA A 79 -0.05 -12.95 -3.49
C ALA A 79 0.81 -14.04 -4.18
N GLY A 80 2.07 -14.14 -3.77
CA GLY A 80 3.06 -15.03 -4.40
C GLY A 80 3.87 -14.40 -5.54
N GLN A 81 3.54 -13.17 -5.98
CA GLN A 81 4.31 -12.41 -6.98
C GLN A 81 5.08 -11.23 -6.37
N GLY A 82 5.28 -11.25 -5.06
CA GLY A 82 6.11 -10.27 -4.35
C GLY A 82 7.60 -10.51 -4.53
N ALA A 83 8.41 -9.51 -4.21
CA ALA A 83 9.87 -9.62 -4.14
C ALA A 83 10.35 -10.20 -2.78
N PRO A 84 11.22 -11.22 -2.78
CA PRO A 84 11.59 -11.99 -1.56
C PRO A 84 12.23 -11.16 -0.44
N GLU A 85 12.83 -10.03 -0.77
CA GLU A 85 13.47 -9.11 0.18
C GLU A 85 12.49 -8.24 0.97
N PHE A 86 11.20 -8.22 0.62
CA PHE A 86 10.19 -7.43 1.31
C PHE A 86 9.53 -8.21 2.45
N PRO A 87 9.21 -7.56 3.59
CA PRO A 87 8.74 -8.25 4.79
C PRO A 87 7.24 -8.56 4.74
N TYR A 88 6.84 -9.51 3.89
CA TYR A 88 5.45 -9.92 3.76
C TYR A 88 4.91 -10.73 4.94
N ASP A 89 5.78 -11.42 5.69
CA ASP A 89 5.38 -12.28 6.80
C ASP A 89 4.96 -11.45 8.02
N GLY A 90 5.63 -10.31 8.24
CA GLY A 90 5.20 -9.34 9.26
C GLY A 90 3.79 -8.81 9.02
N ALA A 91 3.29 -8.85 7.77
CA ALA A 91 1.91 -8.46 7.46
C ALA A 91 0.87 -9.51 7.90
N ASP A 92 1.25 -10.79 7.99
CA ASP A 92 0.38 -11.87 8.50
C ASP A 92 0.41 -11.91 10.03
N GLU A 93 1.59 -11.70 10.62
CA GLU A 93 1.77 -11.65 12.08
C GLU A 93 0.93 -10.55 12.74
N LEU A 94 0.66 -9.44 12.02
CA LEU A 94 -0.24 -8.38 12.47
C LEU A 94 -1.67 -8.83 12.83
N GLY A 95 -2.14 -9.96 12.29
CA GLY A 95 -3.44 -10.53 12.64
C GLY A 95 -3.49 -11.11 14.05
N ASP A 96 -2.36 -11.64 14.52
CA ASP A 96 -2.20 -12.27 15.84
C ASP A 96 -1.58 -11.32 16.88
N VAL A 97 -0.94 -10.25 16.41
CA VAL A 97 -0.44 -9.17 17.27
C VAL A 97 -1.62 -8.44 17.91
N ASN A 98 -1.66 -8.47 19.24
CA ASN A 98 -2.62 -7.71 20.03
C ASN A 98 -2.63 -6.25 19.58
N ARG A 99 -3.80 -5.66 19.33
CA ARG A 99 -3.98 -4.27 18.83
C ARG A 99 -3.27 -3.19 19.69
N SER A 100 -2.79 -3.60 20.87
CA SER A 100 -2.02 -2.86 21.87
C SER A 100 -0.51 -2.75 21.57
N GLU A 101 0.05 -3.44 20.57
CA GLU A 101 1.44 -3.18 20.18
C GLU A 101 1.59 -1.78 19.58
N GLU A 102 2.68 -1.11 19.98
CA GLU A 102 3.01 0.24 19.56
C GLU A 102 3.02 0.32 18.02
N PRO A 103 2.34 1.30 17.41
CA PRO A 103 2.34 1.53 15.97
C PRO A 103 3.74 1.51 15.34
N ALA A 104 4.75 1.95 16.10
CA ALA A 104 6.15 1.97 15.69
C ALA A 104 6.75 0.57 15.49
N VAL A 105 6.32 -0.45 16.24
CA VAL A 105 6.83 -1.83 16.06
C VAL A 105 6.24 -2.42 14.79
N ARG A 106 4.93 -2.25 14.59
CA ARG A 106 4.22 -2.73 13.40
C ARG A 106 4.80 -2.16 12.11
N GLN A 107 5.15 -0.87 12.11
CA GLN A 107 5.75 -0.23 10.96
C GLN A 107 7.09 -0.86 10.59
N ARG A 108 7.95 -1.19 11.56
CA ARG A 108 9.25 -1.84 11.30
C ARG A 108 9.11 -3.24 10.72
N LEU A 109 8.17 -4.02 11.25
CA LEU A 109 7.93 -5.40 10.80
C LEU A 109 7.32 -5.48 9.40
N THR A 110 6.74 -4.39 8.91
CA THR A 110 6.07 -4.34 7.60
C THR A 110 6.70 -3.34 6.64
N SER A 111 7.84 -2.73 6.98
CA SER A 111 8.48 -1.75 6.12
C SER A 111 9.93 -2.09 5.83
N VAL A 112 10.36 -1.75 4.63
CA VAL A 112 11.74 -1.81 4.17
C VAL A 112 12.16 -0.41 3.74
N VAL A 113 13.40 -0.04 4.03
CA VAL A 113 13.99 1.21 3.57
C VAL A 113 14.83 0.90 2.35
N ILE A 114 14.57 1.62 1.27
CA ILE A 114 15.29 1.51 0.01
C ILE A 114 16.25 2.70 -0.08
N GLU A 115 17.55 2.42 -0.11
CA GLU A 115 18.58 3.41 -0.36
C GLU A 115 18.72 3.62 -1.87
N ARG A 116 18.44 4.84 -2.32
CA ARG A 116 18.47 5.23 -3.73
C ARG A 116 19.88 5.66 -4.13
N PRO A 117 20.38 5.26 -5.30
CA PRO A 117 21.64 5.76 -5.83
C PRO A 117 21.47 7.23 -6.21
N ASP A 118 22.53 8.02 -6.01
CA ASP A 118 22.49 9.47 -6.28
C ASP A 118 22.27 9.77 -7.79
N ASP A 119 22.66 8.85 -8.68
CA ASP A 119 22.56 8.96 -10.15
C ASP A 119 21.53 8.02 -10.80
N ALA A 120 20.61 7.44 -10.01
CA ALA A 120 19.62 6.52 -10.58
C ALA A 120 18.51 7.28 -11.33
N ASP A 121 18.16 6.80 -12.53
CA ASP A 121 17.02 7.27 -13.32
C ASP A 121 15.69 6.74 -12.73
N LEU A 122 15.43 7.13 -11.49
CA LEU A 122 14.26 6.73 -10.72
C LEU A 122 13.26 7.88 -10.63
N PRO A 123 11.94 7.59 -10.69
CA PRO A 123 10.93 8.60 -10.41
C PRO A 123 11.17 9.26 -9.04
N PRO A 124 10.78 10.53 -8.84
CA PRO A 124 10.95 11.19 -7.55
C PRO A 124 10.22 10.42 -6.44
N PRO A 125 10.73 10.44 -5.19
CA PRO A 125 10.03 9.79 -4.08
C PRO A 125 8.67 10.46 -3.83
N ASP A 126 7.66 9.66 -3.46
CA ASP A 126 6.29 10.14 -3.20
C ASP A 126 6.13 10.83 -1.84
N GLU A 127 7.23 11.07 -1.11
CA GLU A 127 7.16 11.71 0.19
C GLU A 127 6.52 13.10 0.06
N PRO A 128 5.42 13.38 0.79
CA PRO A 128 4.84 14.70 0.78
C PRO A 128 5.84 15.67 1.42
N VAL A 129 6.38 16.57 0.60
CA VAL A 129 7.23 17.72 1.00
C VAL A 129 6.62 18.50 2.18
N ASP A 130 5.31 18.38 2.38
CA ASP A 130 4.56 18.92 3.50
C ASP A 130 4.98 18.35 4.88
N ARG A 131 5.48 17.11 5.01
CA ARG A 131 6.00 16.58 6.28
C ARG A 131 7.27 17.30 6.74
N ILE A 132 8.19 17.56 5.80
CA ILE A 132 9.42 18.33 6.06
C ILE A 132 9.07 19.75 6.55
N ARG A 133 7.94 20.29 6.10
CA ARG A 133 7.44 21.63 6.50
C ARG A 133 6.66 21.63 7.81
N ALA A 134 6.02 20.50 8.15
CA ALA A 134 5.16 20.35 9.32
C ALA A 134 5.91 19.89 10.58
N GLU A 135 7.07 19.23 10.45
CA GLU A 135 7.95 18.99 11.59
C GLU A 135 8.57 20.32 12.03
N PRO A 136 8.21 20.87 13.21
CA PRO A 136 8.92 22.02 13.72
C PRO A 136 10.39 21.62 13.91
N PRO A 137 11.37 22.47 13.55
CA PRO A 137 12.76 22.20 13.89
C PRO A 137 12.79 21.94 15.40
N GLN A 138 13.38 20.80 15.81
CA GLN A 138 13.52 20.46 17.22
C GLN A 138 14.17 21.67 17.90
N ARG A 139 13.38 22.38 18.71
CA ARG A 139 13.84 23.55 19.45
C ARG A 139 14.74 23.06 20.58
N GLU A 140 15.98 22.71 20.26
CA GLU A 140 17.04 22.79 21.25
C GLU A 140 17.32 24.28 21.49
N GLY A 141 16.91 24.78 22.67
CA GLY A 141 17.30 26.10 23.16
C GLY A 141 16.44 27.28 22.70
N ALA A 142 15.15 27.27 23.04
CA ALA A 142 14.39 28.51 23.13
C ALA A 142 14.82 29.29 24.39
N ALA A 143 15.93 30.01 24.32
CA ALA A 143 16.29 31.03 25.29
C ALA A 143 16.68 32.33 24.56
N ALA A 144 15.97 33.39 24.94
CA ALA A 144 16.27 34.82 24.79
C ALA A 144 16.39 35.41 23.37
N GLY A 145 15.50 36.36 23.09
CA GLY A 145 15.56 37.23 21.92
C GLY A 145 16.79 38.13 21.93
N GLY A 146 17.48 38.14 20.79
CA GLY A 146 18.61 39.01 20.44
C GLY A 146 18.75 39.10 18.92
N PRO A 147 19.58 40.02 18.38
CA PRO A 147 19.65 40.38 16.95
C PRO A 147 20.25 39.30 16.02
N GLU A 148 20.31 38.05 16.45
CA GLU A 148 20.89 36.89 15.74
C GLU A 148 19.87 36.18 14.82
N THR A 149 18.92 36.92 14.26
CA THR A 149 17.81 36.36 13.48
C THR A 149 18.20 36.05 12.03
N ALA A 150 19.26 36.66 11.50
CA ALA A 150 19.73 36.41 10.13
C ALA A 150 20.53 35.11 10.01
N THR A 151 21.52 34.89 10.88
CA THR A 151 22.37 33.68 10.89
C THR A 151 21.54 32.42 11.21
N ARG A 152 20.56 32.53 12.11
CA ARG A 152 19.65 31.43 12.47
C ARG A 152 18.71 31.03 11.33
N GLY A 153 18.36 31.97 10.44
CA GLY A 153 17.56 31.70 9.25
C GLY A 153 18.35 30.92 8.19
N GLU A 154 19.64 31.22 8.04
CA GLU A 154 20.55 30.51 7.14
C GLU A 154 20.85 29.08 7.62
N GLU A 155 21.10 28.89 8.92
CA GLU A 155 21.30 27.55 9.52
C GLU A 155 20.04 26.68 9.39
N ALA A 156 18.86 27.23 9.64
CA ALA A 156 17.60 26.52 9.47
C ALA A 156 17.34 26.14 8.00
N ALA A 157 17.69 27.02 7.06
CA ALA A 157 17.59 26.75 5.63
C ALA A 157 18.55 25.63 5.19
N GLN A 158 19.81 25.67 5.64
CA GLN A 158 20.80 24.62 5.36
C GLN A 158 20.39 23.28 5.95
N GLN A 159 19.84 23.27 7.16
CA GLN A 159 19.35 22.04 7.80
C GLN A 159 18.11 21.47 7.07
N LEU A 160 17.24 22.33 6.56
CA LEU A 160 16.10 21.92 5.73
C LEU A 160 16.56 21.32 4.39
N GLU A 161 17.61 21.88 3.80
CA GLU A 161 18.18 21.41 2.55
C GLU A 161 18.89 20.06 2.72
N GLN A 162 19.62 19.87 3.83
CA GLN A 162 20.16 18.56 4.22
C GLN A 162 19.04 17.53 4.43
N ARG A 163 17.95 17.89 5.13
CA ARG A 163 16.80 16.99 5.31
C ARG A 163 16.15 16.59 3.99
N ARG A 164 16.03 17.53 3.04
CA ARG A 164 15.53 17.22 1.69
C ARG A 164 16.44 16.25 0.94
N GLN A 165 17.76 16.38 1.10
CA GLN A 165 18.72 15.44 0.50
C GLN A 165 18.59 14.04 1.10
N VAL A 166 18.35 13.92 2.41
CA VAL A 166 18.15 12.62 3.09
C VAL A 166 16.85 11.95 2.65
N VAL A 167 15.75 12.70 2.56
CA VAL A 167 14.44 12.23 2.07
C VAL A 167 14.52 11.73 0.63
N GLY A 168 15.38 12.35 -0.19
CA GLY A 168 15.64 11.88 -1.55
C GLY A 168 16.43 10.57 -1.64
N LYS A 169 17.20 10.25 -0.60
CA LYS A 169 18.15 9.13 -0.59
C LYS A 169 17.59 7.87 0.06
N TYR A 170 16.81 8.00 1.13
CA TYR A 170 16.22 6.87 1.83
C TYR A 170 14.70 6.94 1.71
N ASP A 171 14.13 5.96 1.01
CA ASP A 171 12.68 5.87 0.82
C ASP A 171 12.10 4.70 1.62
N LEU A 172 10.99 4.93 2.30
CA LEU A 172 10.37 3.92 3.15
C LEU A 172 9.18 3.31 2.45
N MET A 173 9.28 2.01 2.15
CA MET A 173 8.20 1.25 1.55
C MET A 173 7.56 0.33 2.58
N THR A 174 6.29 0.56 2.85
CA THR A 174 5.45 -0.27 3.71
C THR A 174 4.70 -1.30 2.86
N VAL A 175 4.60 -2.51 3.39
CA VAL A 175 4.02 -3.67 2.71
C VAL A 175 2.88 -4.22 3.55
N ARG A 176 1.74 -4.52 2.91
CA ARG A 176 0.58 -5.12 3.60
C ARG A 176 -0.11 -6.16 2.74
N LYS A 177 -0.61 -7.21 3.39
CA LYS A 177 -1.51 -8.20 2.79
C LYS A 177 -2.95 -7.76 2.97
N GLY A 178 -3.78 -7.93 1.95
CA GLY A 178 -5.18 -7.59 2.05
C GLY A 178 -6.03 -8.16 0.94
N THR A 179 -7.33 -7.88 1.02
CA THR A 179 -8.27 -8.14 -0.07
C THR A 179 -8.06 -7.12 -1.19
N PRO A 180 -8.24 -7.52 -2.47
CA PRO A 180 -8.17 -6.61 -3.60
C PRO A 180 -9.20 -5.50 -3.49
N PRO A 181 -8.95 -4.34 -4.12
CA PRO A 181 -9.91 -3.23 -4.13
C PRO A 181 -11.23 -3.67 -4.79
N ALA A 182 -12.34 -3.05 -4.38
CA ALA A 182 -13.66 -3.37 -4.92
C ALA A 182 -13.81 -3.08 -6.43
N THR A 183 -12.92 -2.24 -6.97
CA THR A 183 -12.81 -1.90 -8.38
C THR A 183 -12.06 -2.96 -9.20
N ASP A 184 -11.48 -3.97 -8.55
CA ASP A 184 -10.81 -5.06 -9.26
C ASP A 184 -11.80 -5.87 -10.10
N SER A 185 -11.36 -6.26 -11.29
CA SER A 185 -12.19 -6.97 -12.28
C SER A 185 -12.80 -8.27 -11.73
N GLY A 186 -12.08 -9.01 -10.87
CA GLY A 186 -12.59 -10.22 -10.24
C GLY A 186 -13.70 -9.95 -9.24
N THR A 187 -13.61 -8.85 -8.48
CA THR A 187 -14.65 -8.41 -7.55
C THR A 187 -15.90 -7.96 -8.28
N LEU A 188 -15.75 -7.24 -9.40
CA LEU A 188 -16.86 -6.80 -10.25
C LEU A 188 -17.62 -7.98 -10.87
N LEU A 189 -16.90 -8.99 -11.38
CA LEU A 189 -17.53 -10.20 -11.93
C LEU A 189 -18.36 -10.94 -10.88
N ARG A 190 -17.85 -11.06 -9.65
CA ARG A 190 -18.59 -11.66 -8.53
C ARG A 190 -19.82 -10.86 -8.15
N LEU A 191 -19.70 -9.53 -8.05
CA LEU A 191 -20.84 -8.68 -7.72
C LEU A 191 -21.93 -8.77 -8.81
N GLY A 192 -21.51 -8.72 -10.08
CA GLY A 192 -22.38 -8.89 -11.22
C GLY A 192 -23.06 -10.26 -11.25
N SER A 193 -22.35 -11.34 -10.93
CA SER A 193 -22.91 -12.69 -10.93
C SER A 193 -23.91 -12.90 -9.80
N VAL A 194 -23.65 -12.36 -8.61
CA VAL A 194 -24.60 -12.40 -7.48
C VAL A 194 -25.86 -11.61 -7.81
N LEU A 195 -25.72 -10.43 -8.41
CA LEU A 195 -26.85 -9.59 -8.79
C LEU A 195 -27.69 -10.26 -9.89
N LEU A 196 -27.05 -10.77 -10.94
CA LEU A 196 -27.70 -11.54 -12.01
C LEU A 196 -28.41 -12.78 -11.45
N GLY A 197 -27.74 -13.51 -10.56
CA GLY A 197 -28.28 -14.69 -9.90
C GLY A 197 -29.54 -14.38 -9.10
N THR A 198 -29.46 -13.37 -8.24
CA THR A 198 -30.58 -12.92 -7.39
C THR A 198 -31.78 -12.47 -8.22
N VAL A 199 -31.55 -11.67 -9.25
CA VAL A 199 -32.61 -11.18 -10.16
C VAL A 199 -33.23 -12.33 -10.95
N SER A 200 -32.41 -13.25 -11.47
CA SER A 200 -32.89 -14.39 -12.27
C SER A 200 -33.69 -15.40 -11.44
N VAL A 201 -33.25 -15.70 -10.21
CA VAL A 201 -33.99 -16.56 -9.28
C VAL A 201 -35.31 -15.90 -8.88
N GLY A 202 -35.30 -14.59 -8.56
CA GLY A 202 -36.51 -13.85 -8.20
C GLY A 202 -37.54 -13.82 -9.33
N LEU A 203 -37.13 -13.46 -10.54
CA LEU A 203 -38.00 -13.44 -11.73
C LEU A 203 -38.47 -14.85 -12.12
N GLY A 204 -37.57 -15.83 -12.11
CA GLY A 204 -37.90 -17.22 -12.44
C GLY A 204 -38.89 -17.82 -11.45
N GLY A 205 -38.70 -17.59 -10.15
CA GLY A 205 -39.63 -17.99 -9.10
C GLY A 205 -40.99 -17.31 -9.25
N TYR A 206 -40.99 -16.00 -9.50
CA TYR A 206 -42.22 -15.23 -9.72
C TYR A 206 -43.03 -15.73 -10.93
N LEU A 207 -42.38 -15.92 -12.08
CA LEU A 207 -43.03 -16.40 -13.30
C LEU A 207 -43.56 -17.83 -13.15
N ARG A 208 -42.87 -18.69 -12.40
CA ARG A 208 -43.34 -20.05 -12.08
C ARG A 208 -44.54 -20.06 -11.12
N SER A 209 -44.66 -19.06 -10.25
CA SER A 209 -45.73 -18.96 -9.26
C SER A 209 -47.02 -18.30 -9.78
N ARG A 210 -47.00 -17.71 -10.98
CA ARG A 210 -48.20 -17.15 -11.60
C ARG A 210 -49.11 -18.29 -12.12
N PRO A 211 -50.42 -18.25 -11.81
CA PRO A 211 -51.40 -19.22 -12.30
C PRO A 211 -51.64 -19.11 -13.81
#